data_AF-A0A497JVF8-F1
#
_entry.id   AF-A0A497JVF8-F1
#
_cell.length_a   1.000
_cell.length_b   1.000
_cell.length_c   1.000
_cell.angle_alpha   90.00
_cell.angle_beta   90.00
_cell.angle_gamma   90.00
#
_symmetry.space_group_name_H-M   'P 1'
#
loop_
_entity.id
_entity.type
_entity.pdbx_description
1 polymer ?
#
loop_
_entity_poly.entity_id
_entity_poly.type
_entity_poly.pdbx_seq_one_letter_code
_entity_poly.pdbx_strand_id
1 'polypeptide(L)'
;FNTGKKDVDLYFKIDYPTEIEINVFGLDVFNVENVTKEEDYIFTTHSTEFSLHFTVKANKSFIFLRGNNGNPLIVVVVSYTQYNPPSVDEMISEARDNIQRLRYDYHCFDLAERLEDALNSAGNNEYKIRKVWEETNEEVNKREDIGRELEKLEKRAYLLEDEKLREHILAEIKDAKLDLRSGKSLEHLNAEIQHIYSLFDKNSVNWLLVIALVIALILLILLCIYYVIKWKKGG
;
A
#
# COMPACT_ATOMS: atom_id res chain seq x y z
N PHE A 1 11.73 10.83 4.98
CA PHE A 1 11.78 11.28 3.58
C PHE A 1 12.48 10.23 2.73
N ASN A 2 11.87 9.84 1.61
CA ASN A 2 12.56 9.08 0.56
C ASN A 2 13.10 10.09 -0.46
N THR A 3 14.41 10.13 -0.64
CA THR A 3 15.07 11.19 -1.40
C THR A 3 15.17 10.85 -2.89
N GLY A 4 15.05 9.56 -3.26
CA GLY A 4 15.22 9.05 -4.64
C GLY A 4 16.61 9.31 -5.25
N LYS A 5 17.47 10.05 -4.55
CA LYS A 5 18.80 10.50 -4.93
C LYS A 5 19.77 10.19 -3.80
N LYS A 6 20.98 9.84 -4.21
CA LYS A 6 22.07 9.52 -3.31
C LYS A 6 22.64 10.77 -2.62
N ASP A 7 22.65 11.90 -3.33
CA ASP A 7 23.10 13.20 -2.83
C ASP A 7 21.91 14.13 -2.59
N VAL A 8 21.84 14.73 -1.40
CA VAL A 8 20.64 15.40 -0.90
C VAL A 8 21.01 16.66 -0.13
N ASP A 9 20.27 17.73 -0.42
CA ASP A 9 20.26 18.97 0.35
C ASP A 9 19.02 19.03 1.23
N LEU A 10 19.20 19.21 2.54
CA LEU A 10 18.10 19.52 3.46
C LEU A 10 18.27 20.93 4.01
N TYR A 11 17.22 21.74 3.86
CA TYR A 11 17.15 23.10 4.38
C TYR A 11 16.25 23.13 5.62
N PHE A 12 16.75 23.73 6.69
CA PHE A 12 16.04 23.87 7.96
C PHE A 12 15.85 25.33 8.29
N LYS A 13 14.63 25.66 8.73
CA LYS A 13 14.28 26.97 9.27
C LYS A 13 13.60 26.78 10.62
N ILE A 14 14.09 27.50 11.62
CA ILE A 14 13.61 27.43 13.00
C ILE A 14 13.27 28.85 13.45
N ASP A 15 12.10 29.02 14.04
CA ASP A 15 11.51 30.34 14.31
C ASP A 15 12.23 31.15 15.40
N TYR A 16 13.12 30.52 16.19
CA TYR A 16 13.82 31.17 17.29
C TYR A 16 15.32 30.83 17.29
N PRO A 17 16.21 31.81 17.52
CA PRO A 17 17.65 31.58 17.60
C PRO A 17 17.98 30.77 18.86
N THR A 18 18.13 29.47 18.71
CA THR A 18 18.48 28.53 19.78
C THR A 18 19.70 27.74 19.34
N GLU A 19 20.59 27.42 20.26
CA GLU A 19 21.68 26.49 20.00
C GLU A 19 21.12 25.09 19.74
N ILE A 20 21.44 24.54 18.57
CA ILE A 20 20.94 23.26 18.08
C ILE A 20 22.12 22.33 17.86
N GLU A 21 22.05 21.16 18.48
CA GLU A 21 22.92 20.01 18.22
C GLU A 21 22.28 19.15 17.12
N ILE A 22 23.05 18.85 16.08
CA ILE A 22 22.66 18.08 14.90
C ILE A 22 23.49 16.80 14.91
N ASN A 23 22.86 15.67 15.23
CA ASN A 23 23.53 14.36 15.21
C ASN A 23 23.12 13.60 13.96
N VAL A 24 24.08 13.26 13.11
CA VAL A 24 23.84 12.50 11.89
C VAL A 24 24.37 11.07 12.01
N PHE A 25 23.59 10.10 11.54
CA PHE A 25 23.96 8.70 11.55
C PHE A 25 23.71 8.06 10.18
N GLY A 26 24.72 7.37 9.65
CA GLY A 26 24.63 6.66 8.37
C GLY A 26 24.62 7.57 7.13
N LEU A 27 25.16 8.79 7.25
CA LEU A 27 25.31 9.78 6.18
C LEU A 27 26.78 10.19 6.07
N ASP A 28 27.25 10.44 4.85
CA ASP A 28 28.46 11.22 4.64
C ASP A 28 28.06 12.68 4.43
N VAL A 29 28.39 13.55 5.38
CA VAL A 29 28.13 14.98 5.25
C VAL A 29 29.34 15.63 4.60
N PHE A 30 29.13 16.38 3.52
CA PHE A 30 30.21 17.04 2.78
C PHE A 30 30.31 18.52 3.07
N ASN A 31 29.17 19.15 3.37
CA ASN A 31 29.14 20.57 3.65
C ASN A 31 27.98 20.90 4.58
N VAL A 32 28.24 21.82 5.52
CA VAL A 32 27.24 22.37 6.41
C VAL A 32 27.46 23.86 6.53
N GLU A 33 26.47 24.64 6.12
CA GLU A 33 26.52 26.09 6.24
C GLU A 33 26.04 26.52 7.64
N ASN A 34 26.62 27.61 8.15
CA ASN A 34 26.22 28.23 9.41
C ASN A 34 26.43 27.35 10.67
N VAL A 35 27.42 26.45 10.65
CA VAL A 35 27.85 25.65 11.82
C VAL A 35 28.92 26.38 12.64
N THR A 36 28.80 26.29 13.95
CA THR A 36 29.73 26.86 14.94
C THR A 36 30.70 25.84 15.51
N LYS A 37 30.40 24.54 15.41
CA LYS A 37 31.26 23.44 15.91
C LYS A 37 31.00 22.13 15.15
N GLU A 38 32.06 21.38 14.85
CA GLU A 38 32.01 20.07 14.19
C GLU A 38 32.87 19.06 14.97
N GLU A 39 32.26 17.96 15.40
CA GLU A 39 32.92 16.83 16.07
C GLU A 39 32.25 15.52 15.62
N ASP A 40 32.96 14.64 14.90
CA ASP A 40 32.53 13.27 14.58
C ASP A 40 31.00 13.09 14.38
N TYR A 41 30.43 13.78 13.37
CA TYR A 41 29.01 13.76 12.99
C TYR A 41 28.02 14.45 13.96
N ILE A 42 28.53 15.23 14.89
CA ILE A 42 27.80 16.17 15.74
C ILE A 42 28.14 17.59 15.28
N PHE A 43 27.13 18.33 14.84
CA PHE A 43 27.26 19.72 14.45
C PHE A 43 26.48 20.62 15.39
N THR A 44 26.98 21.82 15.65
CA THR A 44 26.26 22.82 16.45
C THR A 44 26.02 24.07 15.63
N THR A 45 24.82 24.64 15.68
CA THR A 45 24.50 25.93 15.05
C THR A 45 23.66 26.82 15.96
N HIS A 46 23.83 28.13 15.79
CA HIS A 46 23.01 29.19 16.42
C HIS A 46 22.10 29.91 15.40
N SER A 47 22.14 29.49 14.13
CA SER A 47 21.38 30.11 13.07
C SER A 47 19.92 29.67 13.09
N THR A 48 19.02 30.60 12.77
CA THR A 48 17.61 30.29 12.49
C THR A 48 17.43 29.60 11.13
N GLU A 49 18.45 29.63 10.27
CA GLU A 49 18.45 29.02 8.93
C GLU A 49 19.78 28.28 8.66
N PHE A 50 19.71 26.98 8.35
CA PHE A 50 20.90 26.17 8.03
C PHE A 50 20.58 25.07 7.02
N SER A 51 21.62 24.57 6.34
CA SER A 51 21.53 23.54 5.31
C SER A 51 22.50 22.40 5.58
N LEU A 52 22.09 21.17 5.26
CA LEU A 52 22.93 19.96 5.33
C LEU A 52 23.03 19.35 3.93
N HIS A 53 24.25 19.24 3.39
CA HIS A 53 24.56 18.52 2.15
C HIS A 53 25.20 17.17 2.48
N PHE A 54 24.57 16.08 2.08
CA PHE A 54 25.05 14.73 2.42
C PHE A 54 24.75 13.66 1.35
N THR A 55 25.57 12.61 1.37
CA THR A 55 25.32 11.35 0.66
C THR A 55 24.68 10.34 1.61
N VAL A 56 23.60 9.71 1.17
CA VAL A 56 22.99 8.58 1.88
C VAL A 56 23.80 7.30 1.62
N LYS A 57 24.36 6.71 2.68
CA LYS A 57 25.15 5.45 2.60
C LYS A 57 24.39 4.20 3.01
N ALA A 58 23.32 4.34 3.79
CA ALA A 58 22.56 3.22 4.33
C ALA A 58 21.10 3.26 3.85
N ASN A 59 20.43 2.11 3.84
CA ASN A 59 19.00 2.01 3.47
C ASN A 59 18.10 2.89 4.38
N LYS A 60 18.57 3.18 5.61
CA LYS A 60 17.99 4.14 6.54
C LYS A 60 19.11 4.89 7.26
N SER A 61 18.99 6.20 7.29
CA SER A 61 19.87 7.16 7.93
C SER A 61 19.04 8.12 8.76
N PHE A 62 19.66 8.72 9.78
CA PHE A 62 18.95 9.51 10.78
C PHE A 62 19.66 10.84 11.01
N ILE A 63 18.88 11.91 11.11
CA ILE A 63 19.33 13.22 11.56
C ILE A 63 18.49 13.58 12.79
N PHE A 64 19.15 13.83 13.91
CA PHE A 64 18.51 14.29 15.14
C PHE A 64 18.84 15.77 15.33
N LEU A 65 17.80 16.59 15.45
CA LEU A 65 17.93 17.98 15.85
C LEU A 65 17.53 18.09 17.32
N ARG A 66 18.47 18.48 18.18
CA ARG A 66 18.28 18.61 19.63
C ARG A 66 18.53 20.05 20.04
N GLY A 67 17.66 20.59 20.88
CA GLY A 67 17.95 21.85 21.55
C GLY A 67 18.92 21.63 22.71
N ASN A 68 19.64 22.67 23.10
CA ASN A 68 20.63 22.64 24.19
C ASN A 68 20.12 22.09 25.55
N ASN A 69 18.81 21.98 25.73
CA ASN A 69 18.18 21.44 26.96
C ASN A 69 18.06 19.89 26.94
N GLY A 70 18.64 19.21 25.95
CA GLY A 70 18.62 17.74 25.83
C GLY A 70 17.32 17.14 25.28
N ASN A 71 16.30 17.95 25.04
CA ASN A 71 15.05 17.50 24.43
C ASN A 71 15.16 17.50 22.89
N PRO A 72 14.79 16.40 22.22
CA PRO A 72 14.78 16.34 20.76
C PRO A 72 13.72 17.31 20.22
N LEU A 73 14.13 18.21 19.32
CA LEU A 73 13.20 19.08 18.59
C LEU A 73 12.59 18.33 17.40
N ILE A 74 13.41 17.62 16.61
CA ILE A 74 12.98 16.93 15.38
C ILE A 74 13.83 15.67 15.15
N VAL A 75 13.21 14.58 14.71
CA VAL A 75 13.90 13.40 14.15
C VAL A 75 13.57 13.29 12.66
N VAL A 76 14.59 13.36 11.81
CA VAL A 76 14.46 13.17 10.37
C VAL A 76 14.98 11.79 10.00
N VAL A 77 14.08 10.92 9.53
CA VAL A 77 14.45 9.63 8.95
C VAL A 77 14.65 9.81 7.46
N VAL A 78 15.87 9.59 6.98
CA VAL A 78 16.23 9.62 5.56
C VAL A 78 16.41 8.19 5.10
N SER A 79 15.60 7.72 4.16
CA SER A 79 15.76 6.39 3.57
C SER A 79 16.14 6.51 2.11
N TYR A 80 17.21 5.84 1.72
CA TYR A 80 17.54 5.61 0.32
C TYR A 80 17.24 4.15 0.00
N THR A 81 16.17 3.91 -0.74
CA THR A 81 16.05 2.68 -1.51
C THR A 81 16.83 2.91 -2.78
N GLN A 82 17.87 2.11 -3.03
CA GLN A 82 18.57 2.08 -4.31
C GLN A 82 17.61 1.56 -5.37
N TYR A 83 16.73 2.45 -5.82
CA TYR A 83 15.97 2.27 -7.02
C TYR A 83 16.97 2.55 -8.14
N ASN A 84 17.55 1.49 -8.71
CA ASN A 84 18.14 1.59 -10.03
C ASN A 84 16.95 1.63 -10.98
N PRO A 85 16.49 2.81 -11.43
CA PRO A 85 15.47 2.85 -12.46
C PRO A 85 15.98 2.04 -13.65
N PRO A 86 15.09 1.35 -14.38
CA PRO A 86 15.46 0.77 -15.66
C PRO A 86 16.10 1.86 -16.53
N SER A 87 16.95 1.45 -17.46
CA SER A 87 17.44 2.35 -18.50
C SER A 87 16.28 3.01 -19.26
N VAL A 88 16.52 4.13 -19.92
CA VAL A 88 15.49 4.81 -20.72
C VAL A 88 14.87 3.87 -21.75
N ASP A 89 15.69 3.03 -22.38
CA ASP A 89 15.23 2.05 -23.38
C ASP A 89 14.36 0.96 -22.75
N GLU A 90 14.72 0.45 -21.57
CA GLU A 90 13.90 -0.50 -20.81
C GLU A 90 12.57 0.13 -20.39
N MET A 91 12.59 1.37 -19.88
CA MET A 91 11.37 2.10 -19.52
C MET A 91 10.44 2.29 -20.73
N ILE A 92 10.98 2.64 -21.89
CA ILE A 92 10.18 2.75 -23.12
C ILE A 92 9.59 1.40 -23.53
N SER A 93 10.40 0.34 -23.48
CA SER A 93 9.96 -1.01 -23.86
C SER A 93 8.83 -1.49 -22.95
N GLU A 94 9.02 -1.43 -21.64
CA GLU A 94 8.01 -1.85 -20.66
C GLU A 94 6.75 -1.00 -20.75
N ALA A 95 6.88 0.32 -20.94
CA ALA A 95 5.72 1.20 -21.09
C ALA A 95 4.89 0.82 -22.33
N ARG A 96 5.54 0.50 -23.45
CA ARG A 96 4.86 0.05 -24.69
C ARG A 96 4.15 -1.27 -24.50
N ASP A 97 4.80 -2.24 -23.85
CA ASP A 97 4.19 -3.53 -23.56
C ASP A 97 2.96 -3.35 -22.66
N ASN A 98 3.06 -2.54 -21.61
CA ASN A 98 1.93 -2.24 -20.73
C ASN A 98 0.80 -1.49 -21.46
N ILE A 99 1.11 -0.56 -22.36
CA ILE A 99 0.11 0.12 -23.20
C ILE A 99 -0.63 -0.90 -24.07
N GLN A 100 0.07 -1.87 -24.66
CA GLN A 100 -0.58 -2.94 -25.43
C GLN A 100 -1.49 -3.80 -24.56
N ARG A 101 -1.05 -4.16 -23.36
CA ARG A 101 -1.88 -4.91 -22.40
C ARG A 101 -3.12 -4.12 -22.00
N LEU A 102 -2.98 -2.83 -21.69
CA LEU A 102 -4.11 -1.95 -21.40
C LEU A 102 -5.10 -1.89 -22.57
N ARG A 103 -4.59 -1.85 -23.81
CA ARG A 103 -5.40 -1.79 -25.03
C ARG A 103 -6.12 -3.10 -25.35
N TYR A 104 -5.43 -4.23 -25.24
CA TYR A 104 -5.91 -5.51 -25.77
C TYR A 104 -6.39 -6.49 -24.69
N ASP A 105 -5.74 -6.54 -23.53
CA ASP A 105 -6.13 -7.45 -22.45
C ASP A 105 -7.23 -6.83 -21.56
N TYR A 106 -7.17 -5.51 -21.38
CA TYR A 106 -8.06 -4.76 -20.49
C TYR A 106 -8.99 -3.77 -21.21
N HIS A 107 -8.96 -3.70 -22.55
CA HIS A 107 -9.79 -2.81 -23.38
C HIS A 107 -9.91 -1.35 -22.89
N CYS A 108 -8.87 -0.84 -22.22
CA CYS A 108 -8.77 0.53 -21.73
C CYS A 108 -8.28 1.46 -22.85
N PHE A 109 -9.02 1.54 -23.96
CA PHE A 109 -8.58 2.21 -25.19
C PHE A 109 -8.19 3.67 -24.99
N ASP A 110 -9.05 4.47 -24.35
CA ASP A 110 -8.79 5.91 -24.13
C ASP A 110 -7.55 6.14 -23.25
N LEU A 111 -7.36 5.30 -22.22
CA LEU A 111 -6.20 5.35 -21.35
C LEU A 111 -4.92 4.96 -22.10
N ALA A 112 -4.98 3.87 -22.87
CA ALA A 112 -3.86 3.39 -23.66
C ALA A 112 -3.44 4.42 -24.72
N GLU A 113 -4.39 5.05 -25.41
CA GLU A 113 -4.12 6.11 -26.39
C GLU A 113 -3.48 7.33 -25.74
N ARG A 114 -4.02 7.81 -24.61
CA ARG A 114 -3.42 8.93 -23.86
C ARG A 114 -1.99 8.64 -23.42
N LEU A 115 -1.71 7.42 -22.94
CA LEU A 115 -0.37 7.03 -22.48
C LEU A 115 0.59 6.84 -23.65
N GLU A 116 0.12 6.35 -24.78
CA GLU A 116 0.90 6.23 -26.01
C GLU A 116 1.28 7.61 -26.58
N ASP A 117 0.34 8.54 -26.63
CA ASP A 117 0.60 9.93 -27.02
C ASP A 117 1.57 10.62 -26.07
N ALA A 118 1.41 10.39 -24.75
CA ALA A 118 2.32 10.91 -23.74
C ALA A 118 3.74 10.36 -23.93
N LEU A 119 3.89 9.07 -24.20
CA LEU A 119 5.18 8.42 -24.45
C LEU A 119 5.83 8.97 -25.73
N ASN A 120 5.07 9.08 -26.82
CA ASN A 120 5.56 9.60 -28.10
C ASN A 120 5.98 11.08 -28.00
N SER A 121 5.24 11.87 -27.21
CA SER A 121 5.56 13.29 -26.96
C SER A 121 6.74 13.50 -26.00
N ALA A 122 7.16 12.46 -25.26
CA ALA A 122 8.27 12.56 -24.32
C ALA A 122 9.63 12.71 -25.01
N GLY A 123 9.77 12.22 -26.25
CA GLY A 123 11.03 12.25 -26.99
C GLY A 123 12.14 11.53 -26.21
N ASN A 124 13.26 12.21 -25.97
CA ASN A 124 14.39 11.70 -25.17
C ASN A 124 14.39 12.22 -23.72
N ASN A 125 13.29 12.80 -23.24
CA ASN A 125 13.23 13.34 -21.90
C ASN A 125 12.95 12.22 -20.87
N GLU A 126 14.02 11.78 -20.19
CA GLU A 126 13.96 10.70 -19.19
C GLU A 126 12.87 10.92 -18.13
N TYR A 127 12.70 12.14 -17.62
CA TYR A 127 11.69 12.43 -16.60
C TYR A 127 10.27 12.18 -17.10
N LYS A 128 9.97 12.60 -18.34
CA LYS A 128 8.66 12.37 -18.96
C LYS A 128 8.43 10.88 -19.24
N ILE A 129 9.45 10.19 -19.76
CA ILE A 129 9.41 8.74 -20.03
C ILE A 129 9.15 7.99 -18.74
N ARG A 130 9.89 8.30 -17.66
CA ARG A 130 9.72 7.69 -16.35
C ARG A 130 8.30 7.86 -15.82
N LYS A 131 7.74 9.06 -15.93
CA LYS A 131 6.37 9.32 -15.48
C LYS A 131 5.35 8.44 -16.21
N VAL A 132 5.47 8.33 -17.53
CA VAL A 132 4.57 7.47 -18.34
C VAL A 132 4.78 5.99 -17.99
N TRP A 133 6.04 5.58 -17.83
CA TRP A 133 6.40 4.22 -17.41
C TRP A 133 5.81 3.86 -16.03
N GLU A 134 5.96 4.72 -15.02
CA GLU A 134 5.35 4.57 -13.69
C GLU A 134 3.82 4.45 -13.78
N GLU A 135 3.18 5.32 -14.57
CA GLU A 135 1.73 5.34 -14.73
C GLU A 135 1.21 4.06 -15.44
N THR A 136 1.88 3.62 -16.50
CA THR A 136 1.52 2.36 -17.19
C THR A 136 1.67 1.15 -16.28
N ASN A 137 2.75 1.08 -15.49
CA ASN A 137 2.98 0.01 -14.53
C ASN A 137 1.94 0.00 -13.42
N GLU A 138 1.64 1.16 -12.86
CA GLU A 138 0.63 1.28 -11.80
C GLU A 138 -0.74 0.80 -12.27
N GLU A 139 -1.16 1.22 -13.47
CA GLU A 139 -2.47 0.85 -14.03
C GLU A 139 -2.60 -0.64 -14.36
N VAL A 140 -1.53 -1.26 -14.88
CA VAL A 140 -1.50 -2.71 -15.14
C VAL A 140 -1.45 -3.49 -13.83
N ASN A 141 -0.58 -3.11 -12.89
CA ASN A 141 -0.44 -3.81 -11.60
C ASN A 141 -1.75 -3.82 -10.82
N LYS A 142 -2.47 -2.70 -10.75
CA LYS A 142 -3.78 -2.63 -10.07
C LYS A 142 -4.80 -3.59 -10.71
N ARG A 143 -4.80 -3.73 -12.03
CA ARG A 143 -5.69 -4.66 -12.75
C ARG A 143 -5.31 -6.11 -12.55
N GLU A 144 -4.01 -6.41 -12.52
CA GLU A 144 -3.53 -7.75 -12.15
C GLU A 144 -3.87 -8.11 -10.70
N ASP A 145 -3.76 -7.16 -9.78
CA ASP A 145 -4.17 -7.34 -8.39
C ASP A 145 -5.66 -7.67 -8.29
N ILE A 146 -6.52 -6.92 -9.01
CA ILE A 146 -7.96 -7.22 -9.12
C ILE A 146 -8.18 -8.62 -9.70
N GLY A 147 -7.48 -8.99 -10.78
CA GLY A 147 -7.58 -10.30 -11.38
C GLY A 147 -7.23 -11.43 -10.41
N ARG A 148 -6.12 -11.29 -9.68
CA ARG A 148 -5.69 -12.23 -8.64
C ARG A 148 -6.71 -12.31 -7.50
N GLU A 149 -7.34 -11.20 -7.15
CA GLU A 149 -8.35 -11.16 -6.10
C GLU A 149 -9.62 -11.89 -6.51
N LEU A 150 -10.08 -11.69 -7.74
CA LEU A 150 -11.21 -12.42 -8.32
C LEU A 150 -10.95 -13.93 -8.37
N GLU A 151 -9.72 -14.36 -8.68
CA GLU A 151 -9.34 -15.78 -8.61
C GLU A 151 -9.39 -16.37 -7.19
N LYS A 152 -8.97 -15.60 -6.18
CA LYS A 152 -9.10 -16.03 -4.77
C LYS A 152 -10.56 -16.16 -4.36
N LEU A 153 -11.39 -15.19 -4.73
CA LEU A 153 -12.83 -15.20 -4.45
C LEU A 153 -13.51 -16.38 -5.14
N GLU A 154 -13.13 -16.70 -6.37
CA GLU A 154 -13.65 -17.84 -7.11
C GLU A 154 -13.32 -19.16 -6.42
N LYS A 155 -12.06 -19.35 -6.02
CA LYS A 155 -11.63 -20.53 -5.24
C LYS A 155 -12.41 -20.63 -3.93
N ARG A 156 -12.64 -19.50 -3.25
CA ARG A 156 -13.44 -19.46 -2.01
C ARG A 156 -14.91 -19.82 -2.27
N ALA A 157 -15.50 -19.37 -3.37
CA ALA A 157 -16.88 -19.67 -3.73
C ALA A 157 -17.09 -21.18 -3.95
N TYR A 158 -16.15 -21.87 -4.59
CA TYR A 158 -16.22 -23.33 -4.79
C TYR A 158 -16.21 -24.15 -3.49
N LEU A 159 -15.77 -23.57 -2.37
CA LEU A 159 -15.80 -24.22 -1.05
C LEU A 159 -17.14 -24.05 -0.32
N LEU A 160 -18.10 -23.32 -0.90
CA LEU A 160 -19.41 -23.11 -0.28
C LEU A 160 -20.30 -24.35 -0.45
N GLU A 161 -20.89 -24.79 0.67
CA GLU A 161 -21.88 -25.87 0.72
C GLU A 161 -23.24 -25.45 0.13
N ASP A 162 -23.64 -24.19 0.31
CA ASP A 162 -24.87 -23.65 -0.27
C ASP A 162 -24.72 -23.45 -1.78
N GLU A 163 -25.36 -24.32 -2.56
CA GLU A 163 -25.32 -24.33 -4.02
C GLU A 163 -25.89 -23.05 -4.64
N LYS A 164 -27.00 -22.52 -4.12
CA LYS A 164 -27.62 -21.31 -4.68
C LYS A 164 -26.74 -20.09 -4.44
N LEU A 165 -26.17 -19.97 -3.23
CA LEU A 165 -25.24 -18.89 -2.92
C LEU A 165 -23.96 -19.01 -3.73
N ARG A 166 -23.43 -20.22 -3.89
CA ARG A 166 -22.24 -20.50 -4.71
C ARG A 166 -22.45 -20.07 -6.16
N GLU A 167 -23.55 -20.49 -6.78
CA GLU A 167 -23.87 -20.12 -8.16
C GLU A 167 -24.03 -18.60 -8.33
N HIS A 168 -24.70 -17.94 -7.39
CA HIS A 168 -24.84 -16.49 -7.42
C HIS A 168 -23.48 -15.77 -7.33
N ILE A 169 -22.64 -16.15 -6.37
CA ILE A 169 -21.31 -15.55 -6.20
C ILE A 169 -20.42 -15.81 -7.43
N LEU A 170 -20.46 -17.01 -8.01
CA LEU A 170 -19.70 -17.34 -9.21
C LEU A 170 -20.16 -16.52 -10.43
N ALA A 171 -21.46 -16.22 -10.54
CA ALA A 171 -21.99 -15.34 -11.58
C ALA A 171 -21.46 -13.91 -11.41
N GLU A 172 -21.51 -13.35 -10.21
CA GLU A 172 -20.97 -12.01 -9.90
C GLU A 172 -19.46 -11.92 -10.19
N ILE A 173 -18.70 -12.96 -9.84
CA ILE A 173 -17.26 -13.01 -10.16
C ILE A 173 -17.02 -13.07 -11.67
N LYS A 174 -17.84 -13.83 -12.41
CA LYS A 174 -17.74 -13.91 -13.87
C LYS A 174 -18.01 -12.56 -14.50
N ASP A 175 -19.03 -11.84 -14.03
CA ASP A 175 -19.37 -10.50 -14.50
C ASP A 175 -18.23 -9.51 -14.18
N ALA A 176 -17.70 -9.52 -12.95
CA ALA A 176 -16.55 -8.68 -12.59
C ALA A 176 -15.28 -8.97 -13.43
N LYS A 177 -15.04 -10.23 -13.81
CA LYS A 177 -13.94 -10.60 -14.73
C LYS A 177 -14.17 -10.07 -16.16
N LEU A 178 -15.43 -10.02 -16.61
CA LEU A 178 -15.78 -9.41 -17.90
C LEU A 178 -15.60 -7.90 -17.83
N ASP A 179 -16.05 -7.28 -16.75
CA ASP A 179 -15.92 -5.84 -16.51
C ASP A 179 -14.45 -5.41 -16.45
N LEU A 180 -13.58 -6.21 -15.80
CA LEU A 180 -12.13 -6.00 -15.77
C LEU A 180 -11.53 -5.98 -17.18
N ARG A 181 -11.98 -6.89 -18.05
CA ARG A 181 -11.52 -6.98 -19.44
C ARG A 181 -12.11 -5.89 -20.31
N SER A 182 -13.28 -5.37 -19.99
CA SER A 182 -14.00 -4.36 -20.79
C SER A 182 -13.55 -2.92 -20.56
N GLY A 183 -12.54 -2.70 -19.72
CA GLY A 183 -11.98 -1.38 -19.46
C GLY A 183 -12.78 -0.54 -18.47
N LYS A 184 -13.56 -1.18 -17.59
CA LYS A 184 -14.23 -0.47 -16.49
C LYS A 184 -13.22 0.20 -15.56
N SER A 185 -13.68 1.25 -14.88
CA SER A 185 -12.84 1.97 -13.94
C SER A 185 -12.44 1.09 -12.75
N LEU A 186 -11.25 1.35 -12.22
CA LEU A 186 -10.74 0.64 -11.03
C LEU A 186 -11.68 0.83 -9.82
N GLU A 187 -12.34 1.99 -9.71
CA GLU A 187 -13.32 2.27 -8.66
C GLU A 187 -14.54 1.34 -8.75
N HIS A 188 -15.06 1.14 -9.96
CA HIS A 188 -16.17 0.22 -10.22
C HIS A 188 -15.79 -1.22 -9.87
N LEU A 189 -14.63 -1.68 -10.34
CA LEU A 189 -14.13 -3.04 -10.09
C LEU A 189 -13.87 -3.29 -8.59
N ASN A 190 -13.35 -2.29 -7.89
CA ASN A 190 -13.19 -2.37 -6.44
C ASN A 190 -14.54 -2.46 -5.71
N ALA A 191 -15.55 -1.71 -6.17
CA ALA A 191 -16.89 -1.80 -5.61
C ALA A 191 -17.52 -3.19 -5.84
N GLU A 192 -17.31 -3.80 -7.02
CA GLU A 192 -17.75 -5.17 -7.31
C GLU A 192 -17.06 -6.19 -6.40
N ILE A 193 -15.74 -6.09 -6.20
CA ILE A 193 -15.00 -6.94 -5.27
C ILE A 193 -15.60 -6.82 -3.85
N GLN A 194 -15.86 -5.60 -3.37
CA GLN A 194 -16.46 -5.39 -2.05
C GLN A 194 -17.88 -5.95 -1.96
N HIS A 195 -18.68 -5.81 -3.04
CA HIS A 195 -20.00 -6.42 -3.12
C HIS A 195 -19.91 -7.95 -2.99
N ILE A 196 -19.03 -8.60 -3.76
CA ILE A 196 -18.82 -10.05 -3.71
C ILE A 196 -18.38 -10.50 -2.31
N TYR A 197 -17.46 -9.76 -1.67
CA TYR A 197 -17.06 -10.02 -0.28
C TYR A 197 -18.25 -10.03 0.68
N SER A 198 -19.17 -9.06 0.55
CA SER A 198 -20.35 -8.97 1.40
C SER A 198 -21.32 -10.16 1.26
N LEU A 199 -21.32 -10.84 0.11
CA LEU A 199 -22.14 -12.03 -0.12
C LEU A 199 -21.64 -13.23 0.70
N PHE A 200 -20.33 -13.33 0.91
CA PHE A 200 -19.77 -14.37 1.79
C PHE A 200 -20.16 -14.16 3.25
N ASP A 201 -20.22 -12.91 3.71
CA ASP A 201 -20.50 -12.59 5.13
C ASP A 201 -21.95 -12.88 5.52
N LYS A 202 -22.90 -12.75 4.58
CA LYS A 202 -24.32 -13.10 4.79
C LYS A 202 -24.51 -14.57 5.19
N ASN A 203 -23.60 -15.46 4.81
CA ASN A 203 -23.68 -16.88 5.18
C ASN A 203 -23.18 -17.17 6.60
N SER A 204 -22.23 -16.37 7.11
CA SER A 204 -21.65 -16.56 8.46
C SER A 204 -22.66 -16.29 9.59
N VAL A 205 -23.66 -15.45 9.36
CA VAL A 205 -24.68 -15.15 10.38
C VAL A 205 -25.64 -16.34 10.58
N ASN A 206 -25.92 -17.08 9.51
CA ASN A 206 -26.83 -18.24 9.57
C ASN A 206 -26.22 -19.41 10.35
N TRP A 207 -24.93 -19.70 10.18
CA TRP A 207 -24.29 -20.83 10.91
C TRP A 207 -24.21 -20.58 12.42
N LEU A 208 -23.93 -19.34 12.84
CA LEU A 208 -23.90 -18.96 14.27
C LEU A 208 -25.28 -19.11 14.93
N LEU A 209 -26.34 -18.74 14.22
CA LEU A 209 -27.73 -18.94 14.67
C LEU A 209 -28.07 -20.43 14.80
N VAL A 210 -27.62 -21.26 13.85
CA VAL A 210 -27.82 -22.72 13.91
C VAL A 210 -27.07 -23.32 15.11
N ILE A 211 -25.82 -22.93 15.36
CA ILE A 211 -25.08 -23.41 16.55
C ILE A 211 -25.77 -22.96 17.84
N ALA A 212 -26.20 -21.69 17.92
CA ALA A 212 -26.88 -21.17 19.09
C ALA A 212 -28.17 -21.97 19.40
N LEU A 213 -28.94 -22.32 18.38
CA LEU A 213 -30.13 -23.17 18.50
C LEU A 213 -29.79 -24.59 18.97
N VAL A 214 -28.73 -25.20 18.43
CA VAL A 214 -28.27 -26.54 18.84
C VAL A 214 -27.80 -26.54 20.30
N ILE A 215 -27.01 -25.55 20.72
CA ILE A 215 -26.56 -25.41 22.12
C ILE A 215 -27.75 -25.20 23.05
N ALA A 216 -28.71 -24.35 22.68
CA ALA A 216 -29.92 -24.13 23.45
C ALA A 216 -30.74 -25.42 23.63
N LEU A 217 -30.86 -26.25 22.58
CA LEU A 217 -31.53 -27.53 22.63
C LEU A 217 -30.83 -28.51 23.58
N ILE A 218 -29.49 -28.58 23.52
CA ILE A 218 -28.67 -29.44 24.40
C ILE A 218 -28.83 -29.02 25.87
N LEU A 219 -28.77 -27.71 26.16
CA LEU A 219 -28.98 -27.19 27.51
C LEU A 219 -30.38 -27.51 28.04
N LEU A 220 -31.41 -27.41 27.19
CA LEU A 220 -32.78 -27.78 27.55
C LEU A 220 -32.89 -29.27 27.91
N ILE A 221 -32.26 -30.15 27.12
CA ILE A 221 -32.24 -31.60 27.38
C ILE A 221 -31.51 -31.88 28.71
N LEU A 222 -30.37 -31.24 28.97
CA LEU A 222 -29.63 -31.40 30.22
C LEU A 222 -30.45 -30.92 31.43
N LEU A 223 -31.17 -29.80 31.30
CA LEU A 223 -32.08 -29.31 32.34
C LEU A 223 -33.25 -30.28 32.60
N CYS A 224 -33.85 -30.83 31.55
CA CYS A 224 -34.89 -31.85 31.67
C CYS A 224 -34.38 -33.10 32.38
N ILE A 225 -33.19 -33.60 32.00
CA ILE A 225 -32.55 -34.75 32.66
C ILE A 225 -32.25 -34.43 34.13
N TYR A 226 -31.68 -33.25 34.42
CA TYR A 226 -31.41 -32.80 35.78
C TYR A 226 -32.69 -32.74 36.63
N TYR A 227 -33.78 -32.19 36.08
CA TYR A 227 -35.06 -32.09 36.78
C TYR A 227 -35.65 -33.48 37.06
N VAL A 228 -35.59 -34.41 36.11
CA VAL A 228 -36.03 -35.80 36.29
C VAL A 228 -35.20 -36.52 37.36
N ILE A 229 -33.88 -36.33 37.37
CA ILE A 229 -33.00 -36.89 38.40
C ILE A 229 -33.33 -36.31 39.78
N LYS A 230 -33.52 -34.99 39.88
CA LYS A 230 -33.89 -34.31 41.13
C LYS A 230 -35.23 -34.81 41.65
N TRP A 231 -36.23 -34.95 40.77
CA TRP A 231 -37.55 -35.46 41.14
C TRP A 231 -37.52 -36.93 41.59
N LYS A 232 -36.72 -37.78 40.94
CA LYS A 232 -36.55 -39.20 41.34
C LYS A 232 -35.79 -39.38 42.65
N LYS A 233 -34.95 -38.43 43.07
CA LYS A 233 -34.22 -38.50 44.34
C LYS A 233 -35.03 -38.01 45.55
N GLY A 234 -36.30 -37.65 45.36
CA GLY A 234 -37.13 -37.01 46.37
C GLY A 234 -36.84 -35.52 46.42
N GLY A 235 -37.86 -34.70 46.15
CA GLY A 235 -37.84 -33.29 46.54
C GLY A 235 -37.80 -33.16 48.06
#